data_AF-A0A349ENA9-F1
#
_entry.id   AF-A0A349ENA9-F1
#
_cell.length_a   1.000
_cell.length_b   1.000
_cell.length_c   1.000
_cell.angle_alpha   90.00
_cell.angle_beta   90.00
_cell.angle_gamma   90.00
#
_symmetry.space_group_name_H-M   'P 1'
#
loop_
_entity.id
_entity.type
_entity.pdbx_description
1 polymer ?
#
loop_
_entity_poly.entity_id
_entity_poly.type
_entity_poly.pdbx_seq_one_letter_code
_entity_poly.pdbx_strand_id
1 'polypeptide(L)'
;MNLILLTQYDFVSEDRARLSGRRWLHVTEVLRAEEGRELAVGPLNGRIGIGRVISRDNDSLDLHVRLDSDPPPPLPATVLL
;
A
#
# COMPACT_ATOMS: atom_id res chain seq x y z
N MET A 1 -3.97 11.16 -5.42
CA MET A 1 -4.39 9.79 -5.04
C MET A 1 -3.17 9.11 -4.48
N ASN A 2 -3.17 8.73 -3.21
CA ASN A 2 -1.98 8.17 -2.57
C ASN A 2 -2.07 6.64 -2.61
N LEU A 3 -1.24 6.01 -3.45
CA LEU A 3 -1.16 4.56 -3.59
C LEU A 3 0.12 4.07 -2.90
N ILE A 4 -0.02 3.14 -1.95
CA ILE A 4 1.12 2.46 -1.35
C ILE A 4 1.54 1.33 -2.28
N LEU A 5 2.75 1.44 -2.81
CA LEU A 5 3.38 0.36 -3.55
C LEU A 5 3.96 -0.66 -2.57
N LEU A 6 3.29 -1.81 -2.48
CA LEU A 6 3.76 -2.98 -1.75
C LEU A 6 4.69 -3.80 -2.66
N THR A 7 5.73 -4.38 -2.09
CA THR A 7 6.59 -5.34 -2.76
C THR A 7 6.27 -6.73 -2.24
N GLN A 8 6.63 -7.76 -3.00
CA GLN A 8 6.47 -9.16 -2.59
C GLN A 8 7.08 -9.50 -1.22
N TYR A 9 8.09 -8.76 -0.78
CA TYR A 9 8.71 -8.93 0.54
C TYR A 9 7.90 -8.33 1.69
N ASP A 10 6.98 -7.42 1.36
CA ASP A 10 6.10 -6.80 2.34
C ASP A 10 4.89 -7.71 2.63
N PHE A 11 4.57 -8.66 1.75
CA PHE A 11 3.48 -9.62 1.96
C PHE A 11 3.92 -10.75 2.89
N VAL A 12 3.20 -10.88 4.01
CA VAL A 12 3.38 -11.99 4.97
C VAL A 12 2.33 -13.09 4.76
N SER A 13 1.21 -12.76 4.09
CA SER A 13 0.22 -13.70 3.57
C SER A 13 -0.42 -13.15 2.29
N GLU A 14 -1.35 -13.89 1.68
CA GLU A 14 -2.10 -13.45 0.49
C GLU A 14 -2.92 -12.17 0.74
N ASP A 15 -3.37 -11.96 1.97
CA ASP A 15 -4.24 -10.87 2.38
C ASP A 15 -3.62 -9.98 3.48
N ARG A 16 -2.34 -10.18 3.83
CA ARG A 16 -1.66 -9.35 4.84
C ARG A 16 -0.30 -8.90 4.36
N ALA A 17 -0.05 -7.62 4.53
CA ALA A 17 1.25 -7.02 4.34
C ALA A 17 1.75 -6.39 5.63
N ARG A 18 3.03 -6.59 5.92
CA ARG A 18 3.76 -5.97 7.02
C ARG A 18 4.83 -5.06 6.43
N LEU A 19 4.68 -3.76 6.66
CA LEU A 19 5.69 -2.78 6.30
C LEU A 19 6.62 -2.57 7.49
N SER A 20 7.94 -2.70 7.28
CA SER A 20 8.96 -2.47 8.29
C SER A 20 10.14 -1.65 7.74
N GLY A 21 10.94 -1.05 8.64
CA GLY A 21 12.20 -0.37 8.29
C GLY A 21 12.06 1.01 7.64
N ARG A 22 12.99 1.41 6.76
CA ARG A 22 13.04 2.78 6.20
C ARG A 22 11.82 3.15 5.33
N ARG A 23 11.17 2.16 4.71
CA ARG A 23 9.95 2.38 3.90
C ARG A 23 8.74 2.66 4.79
N TRP A 24 8.71 2.10 6.00
CA TRP A 24 7.70 2.41 7.01
C TRP A 24 7.74 3.88 7.42
N LEU A 25 8.93 4.49 7.60
CA LEU A 25 9.03 5.90 8.00
C LEU A 25 8.36 6.83 6.97
N HIS A 26 8.64 6.62 5.68
CA HIS A 26 8.08 7.43 4.60
C HIS A 26 6.56 7.21 4.43
N VAL A 27 6.10 5.96 4.47
CA VAL A 27 4.66 5.62 4.41
C VAL A 27 3.92 6.22 5.60
N THR A 28 4.49 6.15 6.80
CA THR A 28 3.83 6.58 8.04
C THR A 28 3.81 8.10 8.16
N GLU A 29 4.91 8.80 7.84
CA GLU A 29 4.99 10.26 7.88
C GLU A 29 4.13 10.93 6.80
N VAL A 30 4.09 10.37 5.59
CA VAL A 30 3.33 10.96 4.47
C VAL A 30 1.85 10.58 4.52
N LEU A 31 1.52 9.34 4.91
CA LEU A 31 0.14 8.84 4.80
C LEU A 31 -0.63 8.90 6.10
N ARG A 32 -0.01 9.19 7.24
CA ARG A 32 -0.68 9.23 8.56
C ARG A 32 -1.59 8.00 8.76
N ALA A 33 -1.00 6.83 8.55
CA ALA A 33 -1.70 5.57 8.72
C ALA A 33 -2.07 5.40 10.20
N GLU A 34 -3.38 5.39 10.47
CA GLU A 34 -3.98 5.16 11.79
C GLU A 34 -4.75 3.83 11.75
N GLU A 35 -4.86 3.15 12.89
CA GLU A 35 -5.61 1.90 12.98
C GLU A 35 -7.05 2.07 12.48
N GLY A 36 -7.50 1.14 11.65
CA GLY A 36 -8.81 1.19 11.01
C GLY A 36 -8.90 2.07 9.77
N ARG A 37 -7.85 2.83 9.43
CA ARG A 37 -7.82 3.61 8.19
C ARG A 37 -7.62 2.72 6.97
N GLU A 38 -8.34 3.04 5.91
CA GLU A 38 -8.22 2.41 4.60
C GLU A 38 -7.36 3.26 3.67
N LEU A 39 -6.39 2.62 3.01
CA LEU A 39 -5.44 3.24 2.10
C LEU A 39 -5.43 2.45 0.79
N ALA A 40 -5.27 3.12 -0.35
CA ALA A 40 -5.11 2.41 -1.61
C ALA A 40 -3.72 1.74 -1.63
N VAL A 41 -3.68 0.43 -1.87
CA VAL A 41 -2.43 -0.34 -1.88
C VAL A 41 -2.39 -1.24 -3.11
N GLY A 42 -1.20 -1.57 -3.58
CA GLY A 42 -1.06 -2.57 -4.63
C GLY A 42 0.39 -2.95 -4.88
N PRO A 43 0.66 -4.18 -5.34
CA PRO A 43 1.95 -4.55 -5.88
C PRO A 43 2.32 -3.69 -7.11
N LEU A 44 3.63 -3.47 -7.28
CA LEU A 44 4.15 -2.85 -8.50
C LEU A 44 3.71 -3.66 -9.73
N ASN A 45 3.04 -3.00 -10.68
CA ASN A 45 2.47 -3.60 -11.90
C ASN A 45 1.39 -4.69 -11.69
N GLY A 46 0.77 -4.76 -10.50
CA GLY A 46 -0.30 -5.72 -10.24
C GLY A 46 -1.66 -5.08 -9.99
N ARG A 47 -2.59 -5.89 -9.48
CA ARG A 47 -3.93 -5.44 -9.09
C ARG A 47 -3.86 -4.42 -7.97
N ILE A 48 -4.79 -3.46 -8.01
CA ILE A 48 -4.91 -2.45 -6.97
C ILE A 48 -5.98 -2.91 -5.98
N GLY A 49 -5.81 -2.52 -4.75
CA GLY A 49 -6.68 -2.88 -3.67
C GLY A 49 -6.74 -1.84 -2.58
N ILE A 50 -7.33 -2.26 -1.47
CA ILE A 50 -7.45 -1.47 -0.26
C ILE A 50 -6.66 -2.18 0.84
N GLY A 51 -5.75 -1.44 1.46
CA GLY A 51 -5.02 -1.84 2.64
C GLY A 51 -5.61 -1.16 3.86
N ARG A 52 -6.21 -1.93 4.76
CA ARG A 52 -6.70 -1.44 6.04
C ARG A 52 -5.64 -1.64 7.11
N VAL A 53 -5.31 -0.60 7.85
CA VAL A 53 -4.38 -0.69 8.98
C VAL A 53 -5.03 -1.52 10.08
N ILE A 54 -4.45 -2.68 10.39
CA ILE A 54 -4.90 -3.57 11.47
C ILE A 54 -4.27 -3.14 12.78
N SER A 55 -2.95 -2.96 12.78
CA SER A 55 -2.18 -2.55 13.95
C SER A 55 -0.96 -1.76 13.52
N ARG A 56 -0.55 -0.84 14.38
CA ARG A 56 0.66 -0.05 14.19
C ARG A 56 1.57 -0.21 15.40
N ASP A 57 2.76 -0.73 15.15
CA ASP A 57 3.85 -0.77 16.12
C ASP A 57 4.85 0.36 15.85
N ASN A 58 5.82 0.52 16.76
CA ASN A 58 6.87 1.53 16.64
C ASN A 58 7.83 1.29 15.46
N ASP A 59 7.96 0.06 14.97
CA ASP A 59 8.89 -0.30 13.88
C ASP A 59 8.21 -1.04 12.70
N SER A 60 6.91 -1.35 12.83
CA SER A 60 6.14 -2.06 11.81
C SER A 60 4.69 -1.60 11.73
N LEU A 61 4.11 -1.74 10.53
CA LEU A 61 2.70 -1.50 10.28
C LEU A 61 2.09 -2.74 9.65
N ASP A 62 1.06 -3.28 10.29
CA ASP A 62 0.29 -4.39 9.77
C ASP A 62 -0.94 -3.90 9.02
N LEU A 63 -1.05 -4.38 7.80
CA LEU A 63 -2.10 -4.01 6.85
C LEU A 63 -2.81 -5.28 6.40
N HIS A 64 -4.14 -5.27 6.48
CA HIS A 64 -4.97 -6.23 5.78
C HIS A 64 -5.22 -5.71 4.38
N VAL A 65 -4.76 -6.46 3.38
CA VAL A 65 -4.76 -6.09 1.98
C VAL A 65 -5.82 -6.88 1.26
N ARG A 66 -6.75 -6.19 0.61
CA ARG A 66 -7.72 -6.78 -0.29
C ARG A 66 -7.45 -6.26 -1.70
N LEU A 67 -7.04 -7.13 -2.62
CA LEU A 67 -6.77 -6.81 -4.03
C LEU A 67 -7.98 -7.19 -4.88
N ASP A 68 -8.99 -6.34 -4.86
CA ASP A 68 -10.32 -6.57 -5.42
C ASP A 68 -10.62 -5.73 -6.66
N SER A 69 -9.69 -4.87 -7.09
CA SER A 69 -9.85 -4.04 -8.29
C SER A 69 -8.74 -4.29 -9.30
N ASP A 70 -9.12 -4.47 -10.57
CA ASP A 70 -8.13 -4.34 -11.65
C ASP A 70 -7.60 -2.90 -11.68
N PRO A 71 -6.31 -2.70 -12.01
CA PRO A 71 -5.71 -1.37 -12.05
C PRO A 71 -6.45 -0.51 -13.09
N PRO A 72 -6.59 0.81 -12.86
CA PRO A 72 -7.22 1.68 -13.82
C PRO A 72 -6.47 1.57 -15.15
N PRO A 73 -7.18 1.54 -16.29
CA PRO A 73 -6.54 1.44 -17.58
C PRO A 73 -5.54 2.59 -17.74
N PRO A 74 -4.38 2.34 -18.35
CA PRO A 74 -3.37 3.37 -18.55
C PRO A 74 -4.00 4.55 -19.29
N LEU A 75 -4.01 5.72 -18.66
CA LEU A 75 -4.42 6.95 -19.30
C LEU A 75 -3.42 7.23 -20.44
N PRO A 76 -3.88 7.53 -21.67
CA PRO A 76 -3.00 8.00 -22.75
C PRO A 76 -2.57 9.43 -22.43
N ALA A 77 -1.63 9.58 -21.49
CA ALA A 77 -1.02 10.85 -21.15
C ALA A 77 0.34 10.94 -21.86
N THR A 78 0.46 11.85 -22.80
CA THR A 78 1.74 12.22 -23.41
C THR A 78 2.41 13.28 -22.54
N VAL A 79 3.57 12.97 -21.96
CA VAL A 79 4.41 13.97 -21.28
C VAL A 79 5.14 14.77 -22.37
N LEU A 80 4.82 16.05 -22.51
CA LEU A 80 5.60 17.00 -23.29
C LEU A 80 6.74 17.52 -22.40
N LEU A 81 7.99 17.38 -22.88
CA LEU A 81 9.21 17.88 -22.25
C LEU A 81 9.67 19.18 -22.91
#